data_AF-A0A952SY78-F1
#
_entry.id   AF-A0A952SY78-F1
#
_cell.length_a   1.000
_cell.length_b   1.000
_cell.length_c   1.000
_cell.angle_alpha   90.00
_cell.angle_beta   90.00
_cell.angle_gamma   90.00
#
_symmetry.space_group_name_H-M   'P 1'
#
loop_
_entity.id
_entity.type
_entity.pdbx_description
1 polymer ?
#
loop_
_entity_poly.entity_id
_entity_poly.type
_entity_poly.pdbx_seq_one_letter_code
_entity_poly.pdbx_strand_id
1 'polypeptide(L)'
;QFDWDLYKIWHDLRYYALPRLRAEGSDGLIGPIRKKIARAHLFEELDGPEYCPPCSDEALPEIFRSSFVNLGFSDTGWHGETHVIASRQLQCRLRDFEVPMSGGFYLTQEAPDHAEYYKIGEEIETWNDPVELIDKLSFYSKHMAAASRIRDAGKKRALQSHTWQHRFTRLFEHLRSMNRLS
;
A
#
# COMPACT_ATOMS: atom_id res chain seq x y z
N GLN A 1 17.53 -21.72 -14.28
CA GLN A 1 17.47 -20.82 -15.44
C GLN A 1 16.00 -20.60 -15.75
N PHE A 2 15.52 -19.36 -15.62
CA PHE A 2 14.12 -19.02 -15.87
C PHE A 2 13.98 -18.72 -17.37
N ASP A 3 13.43 -19.67 -18.12
CA ASP A 3 13.22 -19.53 -19.56
C ASP A 3 11.89 -18.80 -19.78
N TRP A 4 11.94 -17.65 -20.42
CA TRP A 4 10.74 -16.87 -20.72
C TRP A 4 10.15 -17.41 -22.01
N ASP A 5 8.97 -18.03 -21.90
CA ASP A 5 8.19 -18.46 -23.05
C ASP A 5 8.00 -17.26 -24.01
N LEU A 6 8.47 -17.40 -25.26
CA LEU A 6 8.48 -16.35 -26.28
C LEU A 6 7.07 -15.75 -26.45
N TYR A 7 6.04 -16.56 -26.26
CA TYR A 7 4.65 -16.11 -26.26
C TYR A 7 4.38 -15.03 -25.21
N LYS A 8 4.87 -15.21 -23.97
CA LYS A 8 4.67 -14.28 -22.86
C LYS A 8 5.39 -12.95 -23.09
N ILE A 9 6.61 -12.98 -23.63
CA ILE A 9 7.34 -11.76 -23.99
C ILE A 9 6.58 -10.98 -25.08
N TRP A 10 6.11 -11.66 -26.12
CA TRP A 10 5.32 -11.02 -27.19
C TRP A 10 3.97 -10.50 -26.71
N HIS A 11 3.31 -11.24 -25.83
CA HIS A 11 2.07 -10.83 -25.20
C HIS A 11 2.28 -9.55 -24.38
N ASP A 12 3.29 -9.53 -23.52
CA ASP A 12 3.54 -8.38 -22.65
C ASP A 12 4.01 -7.15 -23.44
N LEU A 13 4.81 -7.34 -24.49
CA LEU A 13 5.18 -6.27 -25.41
C LEU A 13 3.95 -5.68 -26.12
N ARG A 14 3.05 -6.53 -26.60
CA ARG A 14 1.89 -6.10 -27.39
C ARG A 14 0.82 -5.41 -26.54
N TYR A 15 0.54 -5.94 -25.35
CA TYR A 15 -0.57 -5.47 -24.51
C TYR A 15 -0.15 -4.49 -23.43
N TYR A 16 1.10 -4.51 -22.96
CA TYR A 16 1.58 -3.58 -21.94
C TYR A 16 2.58 -2.58 -22.49
N ALA A 17 3.59 -3.01 -23.25
CA ALA A 17 4.63 -2.07 -23.69
C ALA A 17 4.12 -1.10 -24.77
N LEU A 18 3.44 -1.60 -25.81
CA LEU A 18 2.98 -0.75 -26.92
C LEU A 18 1.93 0.30 -26.52
N PRO A 19 0.90 -0.04 -25.73
CA PRO A 19 -0.07 0.95 -25.25
C PRO A 19 0.57 1.97 -24.31
N ARG A 20 1.49 1.52 -23.45
CA ARG A 20 2.24 2.39 -22.54
C ARG A 20 3.17 3.34 -23.27
N LEU A 21 3.83 2.90 -24.34
CA LEU A 21 4.69 3.73 -25.19
C LEU A 21 3.88 4.74 -26.02
N ARG A 22 2.64 4.38 -26.42
CA ARG A 22 1.69 5.31 -27.06
C ARG A 22 1.10 6.33 -26.08
N ALA A 23 0.93 5.97 -24.81
CA ALA A 23 0.38 6.84 -23.77
C ALA A 23 1.45 7.75 -23.12
N GLU A 24 2.66 7.24 -22.91
CA GLU A 24 3.75 7.89 -22.16
C GLU A 24 4.90 8.39 -23.07
N GLY A 25 4.89 8.09 -24.37
CA GLY A 25 5.98 8.45 -25.30
C GLY A 25 7.29 7.68 -25.04
N SER A 26 8.44 8.25 -25.43
CA SER A 26 9.78 7.67 -25.19
C SER A 26 10.19 7.68 -23.71
N ASP A 27 9.48 8.41 -22.87
CA ASP A 27 9.79 8.57 -21.44
C ASP A 27 9.56 7.27 -20.65
N GLY A 28 8.64 6.42 -21.09
CA GLY A 28 8.39 5.10 -20.50
C GLY A 28 9.56 4.09 -20.62
N LEU A 29 10.49 4.31 -21.56
CA LEU A 29 11.69 3.47 -21.78
C LEU A 29 12.96 4.07 -21.17
N ILE A 30 13.10 5.40 -21.24
CA ILE A 30 14.30 6.10 -20.77
C ILE A 30 14.25 6.27 -19.24
N GLY A 31 13.07 6.47 -18.65
CA GLY A 31 12.96 6.70 -17.21
C GLY A 31 13.29 5.47 -16.34
N PRO A 32 12.96 4.20 -16.68
CA PRO A 32 13.44 3.04 -15.93
C PRO A 32 14.96 2.93 -15.86
N ILE A 33 15.66 3.24 -16.96
CA ILE A 33 17.13 3.20 -17.04
C ILE A 33 17.73 4.37 -16.25
N ARG A 34 17.22 5.59 -16.44
CA ARG A 34 17.61 6.76 -15.62
C ARG A 34 17.38 6.50 -14.13
N LYS A 35 16.28 5.85 -13.72
CA LYS A 35 16.00 5.49 -12.32
C LYS A 35 16.97 4.45 -11.76
N LYS A 36 17.35 3.45 -12.54
CA LYS A 36 18.31 2.44 -12.10
C LYS A 36 19.68 3.06 -11.84
N ILE A 37 20.05 4.06 -12.65
CA ILE A 37 21.27 4.85 -12.49
C ILE A 37 21.12 5.85 -11.32
N ALA A 38 19.99 6.56 -11.20
CA ALA A 38 19.74 7.50 -10.11
C ALA A 38 19.68 6.80 -8.74
N ARG A 39 19.01 5.64 -8.62
CA ARG A 39 19.04 4.83 -7.38
C ARG A 39 20.44 4.34 -7.01
N ALA A 40 21.36 4.24 -7.96
CA ALA A 40 22.74 3.84 -7.69
C ALA A 40 23.65 5.01 -7.28
N HIS A 41 23.24 6.26 -7.54
CA HIS A 41 24.11 7.44 -7.39
C HIS A 41 23.47 8.63 -6.66
N LEU A 42 22.20 8.55 -6.27
CA LEU A 42 21.40 9.68 -5.78
C LEU A 42 20.62 9.35 -4.50
N PHE A 43 21.14 8.45 -3.66
CA PHE A 43 20.71 8.40 -2.27
C PHE A 43 21.59 9.37 -1.49
N GLU A 44 21.16 10.63 -1.40
CA GLU A 44 21.59 11.47 -0.30
C GLU A 44 20.93 10.94 0.97
N GLU A 45 21.72 10.73 2.02
CA GLU A 45 21.18 10.41 3.34
C GLU A 45 20.27 11.56 3.77
N LEU A 46 18.98 11.27 3.96
CA LEU A 46 18.06 12.23 4.55
C LEU A 46 18.45 12.38 6.01
N ASP A 47 18.61 13.63 6.48
CA ASP A 47 18.83 13.90 7.91
C ASP A 47 17.54 13.60 8.69
N GLY A 48 17.58 12.64 9.61
CA GLY A 48 16.45 12.27 10.48
C GLY A 48 15.87 10.85 10.33
N PRO A 49 15.56 10.31 9.14
CA PRO A 49 15.03 8.95 9.02
C PRO A 49 16.12 7.88 9.15
N GLU A 50 15.93 6.95 10.09
CA GLU A 50 16.73 5.74 10.17
C GLU A 50 16.31 4.77 9.05
N TYR A 51 17.25 4.39 8.19
CA TYR A 51 17.01 3.39 7.15
C TYR A 51 17.32 1.98 7.68
N CYS A 52 16.26 1.18 7.84
CA CYS A 52 16.39 -0.24 8.18
C CYS A 52 16.39 -1.11 6.91
N PRO A 53 17.28 -2.11 6.81
CA PRO A 53 17.27 -3.07 5.70
C PRO A 53 15.97 -3.92 5.71
N PRO A 54 15.67 -4.65 4.62
CA PRO A 54 14.54 -5.57 4.57
C PRO A 54 14.55 -6.54 5.77
N CYS A 55 13.41 -6.66 6.45
CA CYS A 55 13.22 -7.61 7.55
C CYS A 55 12.51 -8.88 7.06
N SER A 56 12.45 -9.90 7.91
CA SER A 56 11.63 -11.09 7.63
C SER A 56 10.15 -10.79 7.86
N ASP A 57 9.28 -11.61 7.26
CA ASP A 57 7.83 -11.43 7.38
C ASP A 57 7.34 -11.64 8.83
N GLU A 58 8.02 -12.49 9.60
CA GLU A 58 7.69 -12.77 11.01
C GLU A 58 7.95 -11.56 11.91
N ALA A 59 8.85 -10.64 11.52
CA ALA A 59 9.14 -9.43 12.27
C ALA A 59 8.10 -8.33 12.06
N LEU A 60 7.39 -8.35 10.92
CA LEU A 60 6.47 -7.30 10.51
C LEU A 60 5.35 -7.00 11.53
N PRO A 61 4.67 -8.00 12.13
CA PRO A 61 3.61 -7.72 13.09
C PRO A 61 4.10 -6.96 14.32
N GLU A 62 5.29 -7.30 14.82
CA GLU A 62 5.88 -6.62 15.97
C GLU A 62 6.29 -5.19 15.62
N ILE A 63 6.86 -4.98 14.43
CA ILE A 63 7.18 -3.64 13.92
C ILE A 63 5.91 -2.78 13.88
N PHE A 64 4.80 -3.26 13.31
CA PHE A 64 3.57 -2.44 13.24
C PHE A 64 3.00 -2.13 14.60
N ARG A 65 3.02 -3.12 15.49
CA ARG A 65 2.45 -3.03 16.82
C ARG A 65 3.22 -2.08 17.73
N SER A 66 4.55 -2.12 17.66
CA SER A 66 5.46 -1.28 18.45
C SER A 66 5.63 0.12 17.85
N SER A 67 5.36 0.30 16.56
CA SER A 67 5.40 1.60 15.90
C SER A 67 4.32 2.52 16.45
N PHE A 68 4.72 3.76 16.69
CA PHE A 68 3.82 4.84 17.07
C PHE A 68 2.68 5.05 16.06
N VAL A 69 3.07 5.16 14.79
CA VAL A 69 2.20 5.35 13.64
C VAL A 69 2.78 4.55 12.49
N ASN A 70 1.91 3.90 11.72
CA ASN A 70 2.26 3.22 10.49
C ASN A 70 1.67 4.02 9.33
N LEU A 71 2.53 4.54 8.46
CA LEU A 71 2.13 5.36 7.33
C LEU A 71 1.85 4.51 6.09
N GLY A 72 0.65 4.69 5.53
CA GLY A 72 0.25 4.09 4.25
C GLY A 72 0.23 5.13 3.13
N PHE A 73 0.71 4.73 1.94
CA PHE A 73 0.68 5.54 0.72
C PHE A 73 -0.03 4.74 -0.37
N SER A 74 -1.16 5.25 -0.83
CA SER A 74 -2.07 4.53 -1.74
C SER A 74 -1.87 4.91 -3.20
N ASP A 75 -1.28 6.07 -3.49
CA ASP A 75 -0.98 6.49 -4.86
C ASP A 75 -0.01 5.50 -5.53
N THR A 76 -0.39 4.96 -6.69
CA THR A 76 0.41 4.00 -7.47
C THR A 76 1.36 4.69 -8.45
N GLY A 77 1.52 6.01 -8.32
CA GLY A 77 2.25 6.83 -9.26
C GLY A 77 3.68 6.40 -9.46
N TRP A 78 4.16 6.69 -10.67
CA TRP A 78 5.49 6.34 -11.10
C TRP A 78 6.47 7.42 -10.67
N HIS A 79 7.12 7.23 -9.53
CA HIS A 79 8.13 8.14 -8.97
C HIS A 79 9.41 8.08 -9.80
N GLY A 80 9.53 8.93 -10.82
CA GLY A 80 10.63 8.87 -11.80
C GLY A 80 11.53 10.07 -11.92
N GLU A 81 11.21 11.13 -11.20
CA GLU A 81 11.98 12.37 -11.20
C GLU A 81 12.23 12.80 -9.75
N THR A 82 13.01 13.86 -9.56
CA THR A 82 13.29 14.49 -8.25
C THR A 82 12.05 15.10 -7.58
N HIS A 83 10.87 14.93 -8.19
CA HIS A 83 9.59 15.44 -7.70
C HIS A 83 8.55 14.32 -7.66
N VAL A 84 7.70 14.35 -6.63
CA VAL A 84 6.55 13.44 -6.50
C VAL A 84 5.48 13.86 -7.49
N ILE A 85 5.28 13.06 -8.54
CA ILE A 85 4.15 13.22 -9.46
C ILE A 85 3.03 12.32 -8.95
N ALA A 86 2.00 12.93 -8.36
CA ALA A 86 0.80 12.21 -7.93
C ALA A 86 0.08 11.66 -9.18
N SER A 87 -0.04 10.34 -9.29
CA SER A 87 -0.82 9.74 -10.38
C SER A 87 -2.32 9.85 -10.12
N ARG A 88 -2.70 10.08 -8.86
CA ARG A 88 -4.09 10.05 -8.38
C ARG A 88 -4.78 8.70 -8.63
N GLN A 89 -4.01 7.66 -8.94
CA GLN A 89 -4.48 6.29 -8.98
C GLN A 89 -4.29 5.69 -7.59
N LEU A 90 -5.28 5.93 -6.75
CA LEU A 90 -5.27 5.52 -5.35
C LEU A 90 -5.80 4.09 -5.24
N GLN A 91 -5.02 3.20 -4.64
CA GLN A 91 -5.40 1.79 -4.48
C GLN A 91 -5.18 1.32 -3.06
N CYS A 92 -6.11 0.48 -2.58
CA CYS A 92 -5.89 -0.29 -1.36
C CYS A 92 -4.72 -1.26 -1.57
N ARG A 93 -3.87 -1.38 -0.55
CA ARG A 93 -2.70 -2.25 -0.47
C ARG A 93 -2.92 -3.33 0.59
N LEU A 94 -1.96 -4.23 0.72
CA LEU A 94 -2.00 -5.27 1.74
C LEU A 94 -1.82 -4.70 3.16
N ARG A 95 -1.08 -3.60 3.29
CA ARG A 95 -0.81 -2.93 4.58
C ARG A 95 -2.05 -2.38 5.25
N ASP A 96 -3.06 -2.05 4.48
CA ASP A 96 -4.37 -1.64 4.97
C ASP A 96 -5.07 -2.73 5.80
N PHE A 97 -4.60 -3.99 5.69
CA PHE A 97 -5.07 -5.11 6.50
C PHE A 97 -4.02 -5.58 7.50
N GLU A 98 -2.75 -5.67 7.10
CA GLU A 98 -1.67 -6.18 7.97
C GLU A 98 -1.45 -5.30 9.20
N VAL A 99 -1.46 -3.97 9.03
CA VAL A 99 -1.21 -3.05 10.14
C VAL A 99 -2.35 -3.11 11.16
N PRO A 100 -3.64 -2.93 10.78
CA PRO A 100 -4.72 -3.06 11.75
C PRO A 100 -4.77 -4.46 12.39
N MET A 101 -4.57 -5.53 11.62
CA MET A 101 -4.61 -6.91 12.14
C MET A 101 -3.51 -7.18 13.18
N SER A 102 -2.33 -6.60 12.99
CA SER A 102 -1.22 -6.66 13.95
C SER A 102 -1.45 -5.79 15.20
N GLY A 103 -2.48 -4.93 15.16
CA GLY A 103 -2.77 -3.97 16.21
C GLY A 103 -1.77 -2.80 16.21
N GLY A 104 -1.39 -2.31 15.03
CA GLY A 104 -0.70 -1.04 14.85
C GLY A 104 -1.69 0.09 14.55
N PHE A 105 -1.39 1.31 14.99
CA PHE A 105 -2.16 2.49 14.58
C PHE A 105 -1.83 2.80 13.12
N TYR A 106 -2.85 2.86 12.27
CA TYR A 106 -2.69 3.01 10.81
C TYR A 106 -3.23 4.36 10.34
N LEU A 107 -2.37 5.14 9.68
CA LEU A 107 -2.67 6.43 9.09
C LEU A 107 -2.29 6.38 7.61
N THR A 108 -3.27 6.30 6.71
CA THR A 108 -3.01 6.03 5.29
C THR A 108 -3.55 7.12 4.37
N GLN A 109 -2.92 7.31 3.21
CA GLN A 109 -3.53 8.09 2.15
C GLN A 109 -4.87 7.46 1.79
N GLU A 110 -5.95 8.25 1.74
CA GLU A 110 -7.27 7.70 1.45
C GLU A 110 -7.34 7.14 0.04
N ALA A 111 -7.89 5.94 -0.10
CA ALA A 111 -8.24 5.31 -1.37
C ALA A 111 -9.75 5.01 -1.39
N PRO A 112 -10.39 5.02 -2.58
CA PRO A 112 -11.84 4.85 -2.69
C PRO A 112 -12.41 3.64 -1.93
N ASP A 113 -11.68 2.52 -1.96
CA ASP A 113 -12.13 1.26 -1.38
C ASP A 113 -12.03 1.19 0.15
N HIS A 114 -11.32 2.13 0.81
CA HIS A 114 -11.08 2.07 2.26
C HIS A 114 -12.38 2.10 3.06
N ALA A 115 -13.36 2.91 2.62
CA ALA A 115 -14.67 3.02 3.26
C ALA A 115 -15.50 1.72 3.15
N GLU A 116 -15.20 0.85 2.19
CA GLU A 116 -15.84 -0.48 2.09
C GLU A 116 -15.31 -1.45 3.15
N TYR A 117 -14.04 -1.28 3.53
CA TYR A 117 -13.36 -2.18 4.46
C TYR A 117 -13.45 -1.70 5.91
N TYR A 118 -13.40 -0.40 6.15
CA TYR A 118 -13.29 0.19 7.47
C TYR A 118 -14.18 1.43 7.64
N LYS A 119 -14.51 1.74 8.89
CA LYS A 119 -15.04 3.06 9.28
C LYS A 119 -13.88 4.04 9.48
N ILE A 120 -13.76 4.99 8.57
CA ILE A 120 -12.70 6.01 8.61
C ILE A 120 -12.87 6.90 9.85
N GLY A 121 -11.77 7.20 10.53
CA GLY A 121 -11.71 7.95 11.80
C GLY A 121 -12.07 7.12 13.04
N GLU A 122 -12.61 5.91 12.89
CA GLU A 122 -12.97 5.01 13.99
C GLU A 122 -12.11 3.75 14.03
N GLU A 123 -11.90 3.09 12.89
CA GLU A 123 -11.19 1.81 12.76
C GLU A 123 -9.81 1.96 12.11
N ILE A 124 -9.66 2.93 11.21
CA ILE A 124 -8.39 3.41 10.66
C ILE A 124 -8.46 4.92 10.50
N GLU A 125 -7.33 5.60 10.39
CA GLU A 125 -7.28 7.02 10.06
C GLU A 125 -6.74 7.21 8.64
N THR A 126 -7.26 8.23 7.93
CA THR A 126 -6.82 8.55 6.57
C THR A 126 -6.24 9.96 6.47
N TRP A 127 -5.67 10.31 5.32
CA TRP A 127 -5.31 11.68 4.95
C TRP A 127 -5.42 11.84 3.43
N ASN A 128 -5.70 13.05 2.97
CA ASN A 128 -5.89 13.35 1.54
C ASN A 128 -4.74 14.18 0.97
N ASP A 129 -4.07 14.97 1.81
CA ASP A 129 -2.94 15.79 1.41
C ASP A 129 -1.84 15.84 2.49
N PRO A 130 -0.62 16.31 2.15
CA PRO A 130 0.50 16.35 3.09
C PRO A 130 0.28 17.26 4.31
N VAL A 131 -0.52 18.33 4.20
CA VAL A 131 -0.81 19.22 5.34
C VAL A 131 -1.67 18.47 6.34
N GLU A 132 -2.74 17.81 5.88
CA GLU A 132 -3.58 16.97 6.73
C GLU A 132 -2.77 15.84 7.40
N LEU A 133 -1.86 15.19 6.66
CA LEU A 133 -0.96 14.17 7.20
C LEU A 133 -0.13 14.71 8.38
N ILE A 134 0.51 15.88 8.20
CA ILE A 134 1.33 16.50 9.25
C ILE A 134 0.48 16.91 10.46
N ASP A 135 -0.69 17.49 10.23
CA ASP A 135 -1.61 17.90 11.29
C ASP A 135 -2.08 16.69 12.11
N LYS A 136 -2.46 15.59 11.44
CA LYS A 136 -2.86 14.35 12.11
C LYS A 136 -1.70 13.71 12.87
N LEU A 137 -0.48 13.70 12.32
CA LEU A 137 0.72 13.23 13.04
C LEU A 137 0.98 14.07 14.31
N SER A 138 0.90 15.39 14.21
CA SER A 138 1.05 16.31 15.35
C SER A 138 -0.05 16.11 16.40
N PHE A 139 -1.29 15.90 15.97
CA PHE A 139 -2.40 15.62 16.87
C PHE A 139 -2.21 14.27 17.58
N TYR A 140 -2.04 13.18 16.83
CA TYR A 140 -1.96 11.85 17.41
C TYR A 140 -0.72 11.69 18.28
N SER A 141 0.43 12.29 17.95
CA SER A 141 1.63 12.32 18.82
C SER A 141 1.41 12.92 20.21
N LYS A 142 0.38 13.76 20.37
CA LYS A 142 0.00 14.35 21.67
C LYS A 142 -1.20 13.64 22.31
N HIS A 143 -1.89 12.77 21.58
CA HIS A 143 -3.16 12.15 22.01
C HIS A 143 -3.14 10.62 21.84
N MET A 144 -2.25 9.95 22.58
CA MET A 144 -2.05 8.49 22.53
C MET A 144 -3.34 7.70 22.70
N ALA A 145 -4.21 8.15 23.59
CA ALA A 145 -5.48 7.49 23.87
C ALA A 145 -6.41 7.49 22.65
N ALA A 146 -6.38 8.55 21.82
CA ALA A 146 -7.15 8.60 20.59
C ALA A 146 -6.62 7.59 19.56
N ALA A 147 -5.29 7.55 19.37
CA ALA A 147 -4.65 6.57 18.48
C ALA A 147 -4.90 5.12 18.94
N SER A 148 -4.83 4.83 20.24
CA SER A 148 -5.10 3.49 20.78
C SER A 148 -6.53 3.06 20.54
N ARG A 149 -7.52 3.95 20.72
CA ARG A 149 -8.93 3.63 20.45
C ARG A 149 -9.14 3.19 18.99
N ILE A 150 -8.56 3.93 18.05
CA ILE A 150 -8.66 3.61 16.61
C ILE A 150 -7.96 2.29 16.32
N ARG A 151 -6.74 2.10 16.81
CA ARG A 151 -5.97 0.87 16.65
C ARG A 151 -6.71 -0.37 17.17
N ASP A 152 -7.33 -0.28 18.34
CA ASP A 152 -8.04 -1.40 18.96
C ASP A 152 -9.32 -1.74 18.18
N ALA A 153 -10.05 -0.71 17.70
CA ALA A 153 -11.20 -0.88 16.82
C ALA A 153 -10.81 -1.48 15.45
N GLY A 154 -9.74 -0.98 14.84
CA GLY A 154 -9.18 -1.48 13.59
C GLY A 154 -8.76 -2.93 13.68
N LYS A 155 -8.07 -3.31 14.77
CA LYS A 155 -7.70 -4.71 15.02
C LYS A 155 -8.92 -5.61 15.13
N LYS A 156 -9.92 -5.18 15.90
CA LYS A 156 -11.18 -5.92 16.03
C LYS A 156 -11.84 -6.12 14.67
N ARG A 157 -11.97 -5.06 13.86
CA ARG A 157 -12.53 -5.12 12.51
C ARG A 157 -11.77 -6.07 11.61
N ALA A 158 -10.44 -5.95 11.55
CA ALA A 158 -9.60 -6.75 10.67
C ALA A 158 -9.69 -8.25 10.99
N LEU A 159 -9.63 -8.62 12.28
CA LEU A 159 -9.75 -10.02 12.71
C LEU A 159 -11.16 -10.59 12.48
N GLN A 160 -12.20 -9.77 12.55
CA GLN A 160 -13.60 -10.20 12.36
C GLN A 160 -14.04 -10.29 10.90
N SER A 161 -13.33 -9.66 9.96
CA SER A 161 -13.84 -9.51 8.59
C SER A 161 -12.80 -9.71 7.49
N HIS A 162 -11.52 -9.45 7.77
CA HIS A 162 -10.50 -9.31 6.72
C HIS A 162 -9.45 -10.40 6.72
N THR A 163 -9.63 -11.47 7.50
CA THR A 163 -8.74 -12.64 7.44
C THR A 163 -8.97 -13.42 6.14
N TRP A 164 -7.94 -14.18 5.72
CA TRP A 164 -8.05 -15.06 4.57
C TRP A 164 -9.20 -16.05 4.70
N GLN A 165 -9.42 -16.61 5.90
CA GLN A 165 -10.53 -17.53 6.15
C GLN A 165 -11.88 -16.87 5.81
N HIS A 166 -12.14 -15.65 6.30
CA HIS A 166 -13.39 -14.94 5.99
C HIS A 166 -13.53 -14.65 4.49
N ARG A 167 -12.45 -14.22 3.82
CA ARG A 167 -12.47 -13.89 2.38
C ARG A 167 -12.69 -15.12 1.52
N PHE A 168 -12.01 -16.24 1.81
CA PHE A 168 -12.19 -17.49 1.08
C PHE A 168 -13.57 -18.11 1.33
N THR A 169 -14.09 -18.05 2.56
CA THR A 169 -15.46 -18.49 2.84
C THR A 169 -16.47 -17.73 1.98
N ARG A 170 -16.40 -16.40 1.94
CA ARG A 170 -17.28 -15.58 1.09
C ARG A 170 -17.13 -15.90 -0.39
N LEU A 171 -15.89 -16.08 -0.86
CA LEU A 171 -15.62 -16.46 -2.25
C LEU A 171 -16.26 -17.81 -2.60
N PHE A 172 -16.09 -18.82 -1.76
CA PHE A 172 -16.63 -20.15 -2.01
C PHE A 172 -18.15 -20.19 -1.91
N GLU A 173 -18.75 -19.46 -0.97
CA GLU A 173 -20.20 -19.26 -0.92
C GLU A 173 -20.74 -18.62 -2.20
N HIS A 174 -20.06 -17.57 -2.68
CA HIS A 174 -20.43 -16.91 -3.93
C HIS A 174 -20.32 -17.86 -5.14
N LEU A 175 -19.21 -18.61 -5.26
CA LEU A 175 -19.03 -19.57 -6.34
C LEU A 175 -20.07 -20.71 -6.30
N ARG A 176 -20.43 -21.20 -5.11
CA ARG A 176 -21.52 -22.18 -4.95
C ARG A 176 -22.87 -21.60 -5.39
N SER A 177 -23.16 -20.35 -5.03
CA SER A 177 -24.39 -19.67 -5.47
C SER A 177 -24.51 -19.54 -6.99
N MET A 178 -23.37 -19.55 -7.71
CA MET A 178 -23.30 -19.52 -9.16
C MET A 178 -23.19 -20.92 -9.81
N ASN A 179 -23.31 -22.02 -9.04
CA ASN A 179 -23.07 -23.39 -9.50
C ASN A 179 -21.69 -23.61 -10.16
N ARG A 180 -20.67 -22.84 -9.73
CA ARG A 180 -19.28 -22.92 -10.22
C ARG A 180 -18.40 -23.85 -9.38
N LEU A 181 -18.90 -24.30 -8.24
CA LEU A 181 -18.27 -25.28 -7.35
C LEU A 181 -19.35 -26.29 -6.95
N SER A 182 -19.04 -27.57 -7.09
CA SER A 182 -19.86 -28.70 -6.63
C SER A 182 -19.75 -28.90 -5.13
#